data_AF-A0A497ST56-F1
#
_entry.id   AF-A0A497ST56-F1
#
_cell.length_a   1.000
_cell.length_b   1.000
_cell.length_c   1.000
_cell.angle_alpha   90.00
_cell.angle_beta   90.00
_cell.angle_gamma   90.00
#
_symmetry.space_group_name_H-M   'P 1'
#
loop_
_entity.id
_entity.type
_entity.pdbx_description
1 polymer ?
#
loop_
_entity_poly.entity_id
_entity_poly.type
_entity_poly.pdbx_seq_one_letter_code
_entity_poly.pdbx_strand_id
1 'polypeptide(L)'
;MEIIKKVDNKFLNRTELELKIPHKNQPTPTREWLKSEIAKEFKAEMENIKIKYIFSQKNRDYSIAKVHIFSDKNQKKDNKNKTQDKS
;
A
#
# COMPACT_ATOMS: atom_id res chain seq x y z
N MET A 1 8.66 3.42 -9.04
CA MET A 1 7.51 4.11 -8.41
C MET A 1 7.94 5.52 -8.04
N GLU A 2 7.01 6.44 -7.80
CA GLU A 2 7.32 7.80 -7.37
C GLU A 2 6.54 8.13 -6.10
N ILE A 3 7.21 8.70 -5.08
CA ILE A 3 6.55 9.14 -3.85
C ILE A 3 6.02 10.55 -4.10
N ILE A 4 4.70 10.67 -4.22
CA ILE A 4 4.00 11.93 -4.44
C ILE A 4 3.88 12.70 -3.13
N LYS A 5 3.59 11.98 -2.05
CA LYS A 5 3.36 12.57 -0.73
C LYS A 5 3.86 11.66 0.36
N LYS A 6 4.54 12.24 1.35
CA LYS A 6 4.92 11.59 2.60
C LYS A 6 4.46 12.47 3.74
N VAL A 7 3.61 11.94 4.60
CA VAL A 7 3.13 12.61 5.80
C VAL A 7 3.47 11.73 6.99
N ASP A 8 4.39 12.21 7.82
CA ASP A 8 4.68 11.57 9.09
C ASP A 8 3.66 12.00 10.13
N ASN A 9 2.90 11.04 10.65
CA ASN A 9 1.80 11.31 11.56
C ASN A 9 2.16 10.77 12.96
N LYS A 10 2.94 11.57 13.70
CA LYS A 10 3.45 11.22 15.05
C LYS A 10 2.35 10.85 16.03
N PHE A 11 1.20 11.49 15.95
CA PHE A 11 0.04 11.21 16.81
C PHE A 11 -0.52 9.79 16.63
N LEU A 12 -0.45 9.26 15.41
CA LEU A 12 -0.99 7.94 15.06
C LEU A 12 0.12 6.90 14.89
N ASN A 13 1.36 7.23 15.24
CA ASN A 13 2.56 6.41 15.06
C ASN A 13 2.61 5.73 13.68
N ARG A 14 2.23 6.48 12.64
CA ARG A 14 2.18 5.98 11.27
C ARG A 14 2.64 7.03 10.27
N THR A 15 3.28 6.58 9.21
CA THR A 15 3.64 7.39 8.05
C THR A 15 2.65 7.10 6.92
N GLU A 16 1.97 8.13 6.45
CA GLU A 16 1.08 8.05 5.29
C GLU A 16 1.89 8.39 4.03
N LEU A 17 1.90 7.47 3.08
CA LEU A 17 2.58 7.57 1.81
C LEU A 17 1.56 7.55 0.68
N GLU A 18 1.75 8.43 -0.27
CA GLU A 18 1.04 8.43 -1.55
C GLU A 18 2.06 8.17 -2.66
N LEU A 19 1.83 7.08 -3.38
CA LEU A 19 2.73 6.55 -4.38
C LEU A 19 2.06 6.60 -5.73
N LYS A 20 2.77 7.12 -6.73
CA LYS A 20 2.40 7.02 -8.13
C LYS A 20 3.19 5.88 -8.75
N ILE A 21 2.47 4.88 -9.24
CA ILE A 21 3.03 3.67 -9.83
C ILE A 21 2.75 3.72 -11.33
N PRO A 22 3.70 4.21 -12.13
CA PRO A 22 3.58 4.12 -13.58
C PRO A 22 3.58 2.65 -14.01
N HIS A 23 2.60 2.26 -14.81
CA HIS A 23 2.41 0.90 -15.31
C HIS A 23 1.99 0.95 -16.80
N LYS A 24 2.81 1.60 -17.63
CA LYS A 24 2.58 1.76 -19.07
C LYS A 24 2.48 0.38 -19.74
N ASN A 25 1.31 0.05 -20.27
CA ASN A 25 0.99 -1.26 -20.88
C ASN A 25 1.16 -2.49 -19.98
N GLN A 26 1.27 -2.31 -18.65
CA GLN A 26 1.31 -3.42 -17.71
C GLN A 26 -0.01 -3.55 -16.96
N PRO A 27 -0.35 -4.77 -16.49
CA PRO A 27 -1.47 -4.94 -15.58
C PRO A 27 -1.28 -4.05 -14.35
N THR A 28 -2.40 -3.66 -13.73
CA THR A 28 -2.37 -2.88 -12.48
C THR A 28 -1.47 -3.59 -11.46
N PRO A 29 -0.49 -2.88 -10.87
CA PRO A 29 0.46 -3.47 -9.93
C PRO A 29 -0.28 -4.13 -8.76
N THR A 30 0.08 -5.38 -8.48
CA THR A 30 -0.54 -6.16 -7.41
C THR A 30 -0.18 -5.58 -6.04
N ARG A 31 -1.10 -5.69 -5.08
CA ARG A 31 -0.89 -5.26 -3.70
C ARG A 31 0.37 -5.88 -3.07
N GLU A 32 0.67 -7.14 -3.37
CA GLU A 32 1.83 -7.86 -2.84
C GLU A 32 3.15 -7.28 -3.34
N TRP A 33 3.27 -7.07 -4.65
CA TRP A 33 4.45 -6.44 -5.26
C TRP A 33 4.69 -5.05 -4.66
N LEU A 34 3.62 -4.25 -4.55
CA LEU A 34 3.69 -2.93 -3.95
C LEU A 34 4.14 -2.98 -2.48
N LYS A 35 3.64 -3.93 -1.70
CA LYS A 35 4.09 -4.13 -0.31
C LYS A 35 5.58 -4.45 -0.24
N SER A 36 6.07 -5.36 -1.08
CA SER A 36 7.48 -5.76 -1.07
C SER A 36 8.41 -4.61 -1.45
N GLU A 37 8.04 -3.80 -2.44
CA GLU A 37 8.83 -2.62 -2.83
C GLU A 37 8.88 -1.58 -1.70
N ILE A 38 7.74 -1.28 -1.08
CA ILE A 38 7.69 -0.34 0.05
C ILE A 38 8.45 -0.88 1.25
N ALA A 39 8.38 -2.18 1.52
CA ALA A 39 9.13 -2.82 2.60
C ALA A 39 10.64 -2.67 2.41
N LYS A 40 11.13 -2.86 1.18
CA LYS A 40 12.55 -2.66 0.84
C LYS A 40 12.96 -1.19 0.96
N GLU A 41 12.18 -0.29 0.36
CA GLU A 41 12.47 1.15 0.31
C GLU A 41 12.49 1.77 1.72
N PHE A 42 11.51 1.43 2.56
CA PHE A 42 11.35 2.01 3.89
C PHE A 42 11.94 1.15 5.02
N LYS A 43 12.57 0.02 4.68
CA LYS A 43 13.07 -0.99 5.65
C LYS A 43 12.02 -1.35 6.71
N ALA A 44 10.76 -1.43 6.29
CA ALA A 44 9.62 -1.70 7.15
C ALA A 44 9.11 -3.13 6.93
N GLU A 45 8.58 -3.76 7.98
CA GLU A 45 8.01 -5.11 7.85
C GLU A 45 6.72 -5.07 7.03
N MET A 46 6.49 -6.07 6.17
CA MET A 46 5.27 -6.15 5.33
C MET A 46 3.97 -6.19 6.15
N GLU A 47 4.05 -6.61 7.42
CA GLU A 47 2.96 -6.59 8.39
C GLU A 47 2.60 -5.17 8.83
N ASN A 48 3.59 -4.28 8.91
CA ASN A 48 3.40 -2.87 9.28
C ASN A 48 2.94 -2.01 8.10
N ILE A 49 2.87 -2.58 6.90
CA ILE A 49 2.49 -1.88 5.66
C ILE A 49 1.02 -2.21 5.33
N LYS A 50 0.15 -1.21 5.48
CA LYS A 50 -1.27 -1.30 5.12
C LYS A 50 -1.56 -0.45 3.90
N ILE A 51 -1.89 -1.11 2.79
CA ILE A 51 -2.35 -0.43 1.57
C ILE A 51 -3.82 -0.07 1.78
N LYS A 52 -4.11 1.24 1.81
CA LYS A 52 -5.48 1.74 1.97
C LYS A 52 -6.29 1.54 0.69
N TYR A 53 -5.73 1.94 -0.44
CA TYR A 53 -6.31 1.71 -1.76
C TYR A 53 -5.24 1.81 -2.84
N ILE A 54 -5.54 1.20 -3.99
CA ILE A 54 -4.82 1.39 -5.23
C ILE A 54 -5.88 1.86 -6.22
N PHE A 55 -5.70 3.06 -6.75
CA PHE A 55 -6.62 3.68 -7.67
C PHE A 55 -5.93 3.83 -9.02
N SER A 56 -6.29 2.94 -9.94
CA SER A 56 -5.85 3.02 -11.34
C SER A 56 -6.74 4.04 -12.06
N GLN A 57 -6.13 5.07 -12.65
CA GLN A 57 -6.89 6.02 -13.45
C GLN A 57 -7.14 5.46 -14.85
N LYS A 58 -8.40 5.46 -15.28
CA LYS A 58 -8.80 5.05 -16.64
C LYS A 58 -8.16 6.00 -17.66
N ASN A 59 -7.57 5.47 -18.74
CA ASN A 59 -6.78 6.22 -19.73
C ASN A 59 -5.50 6.88 -19.19
N ARG A 60 -4.95 6.40 -18.07
CA ARG A 60 -3.64 6.83 -17.58
C ARG A 60 -2.71 5.63 -17.42
N ASP A 61 -1.45 5.82 -17.81
CA ASP A 61 -0.38 4.84 -17.61
C ASP A 61 0.14 4.80 -16.17
N TYR A 62 -0.66 5.23 -15.19
CA TYR A 62 -0.24 5.27 -13.78
C TYR A 62 -1.39 5.01 -12.81
N SER A 63 -1.03 4.40 -11.68
CA SER A 63 -1.91 4.13 -10.55
C SER A 63 -1.47 4.98 -9.37
N ILE A 64 -2.43 5.46 -8.58
CA ILE A 64 -2.16 6.13 -7.31
C ILE A 64 -2.46 5.15 -6.19
N ALA A 65 -1.46 4.80 -5.40
CA ALA A 65 -1.62 3.95 -4.23
C ALA A 65 -1.41 4.76 -2.96
N LYS A 66 -2.33 4.62 -2.01
CA LYS A 66 -2.19 5.19 -0.67
C LYS A 66 -1.83 4.10 0.32
N VAL A 67 -0.73 4.30 1.04
CA VAL A 67 -0.14 3.30 1.93
C VAL A 67 0.15 3.92 3.27
N HIS A 68 -0.18 3.20 4.34
CA HIS A 68 0.15 3.60 5.70
C HIS A 68 1.21 2.62 6.23
N ILE A 69 2.33 3.15 6.68
CA ILE A 69 3.38 2.40 7.36
C ILE A 69 3.24 2.69 8.85
N PHE A 70 2.95 1.66 9.65
CA PHE A 70 2.91 1.80 11.11
C PHE A 70 4.31 1.63 11.68
N SER A 71 4.68 2.48 12.62
CA SER A 71 5.98 2.40 13.31
C SER A 71 5.92 1.51 14.55
N ASP A 72 4.72 1.27 15.08
CA ASP A 72 4.49 0.46 16.27
C ASP A 72 4.07 -0.96 15.88
N LYS A 73 4.74 -1.97 16.45
CA LYS A 73 4.51 -3.40 16.21
C LYS A 73 3.13 -3.89 16.68
N ASN A 74 2.24 -3.02 17.16
CA ASN A 74 1.03 -3.42 17.86
C ASN A 74 -0.27 -2.94 17.17
N GLN A 75 -0.48 -3.29 15.90
CA GLN A 75 -1.85 -3.33 15.37
C GLN A 75 -2.18 -4.73 14.86
N LYS A 76 -2.68 -5.50 15.83
CA LYS A 76 -3.46 -6.74 15.75
C LYS A 76 -4.00 -7.05 14.34
N LYS A 77 -3.69 -8.28 13.92
CA LYS A 77 -4.41 -9.14 12.98
C LYS A 77 -5.85 -8.67 12.72
N ASP A 78 -6.08 -8.03 11.58
CA ASP A 78 -7.42 -7.96 11.01
C ASP A 78 -7.68 -9.34 10.40
N ASN A 79 -8.56 -10.09 11.07
CA ASN A 79 -8.89 -11.46 10.73
C ASN A 79 -9.42 -11.55 9.30
N LYS A 80 -8.97 -12.58 8.57
CA LYS A 80 -9.56 -13.04 7.32
C LYS A 80 -11.08 -13.19 7.46
N ASN A 81 -11.85 -12.44 6.69
CA ASN A 81 -13.10 -12.99 6.13
C ASN A 81 -12.87 -13.31 4.65
N LYS A 82 -12.25 -14.48 4.43
CA LYS A 82 -12.59 -15.30 3.26
C LYS A 82 -14.03 -15.76 3.49
N THR A 83 -15.00 -15.18 2.79
CA THR A 83 -16.22 -15.91 2.45
C THR A 83 -16.08 -16.31 0.99
N GLN A 84 -15.55 -17.51 0.77
CA GLN A 84 -15.92 -18.30 -0.40
C GLN A 84 -17.38 -18.66 -0.17
N ASP A 85 -18.30 -17.97 -0.84
CA ASP A 85 -19.65 -18.49 -0.99
C ASP A 85 -19.68 -19.32 -2.27
N LYS A 86 -19.90 -20.63 -2.05
CA LYS A 86 -20.18 -21.62 -3.07
C LYS A 86 -21.66 -21.51 -3.42
N SER A 87 -22.01 -21.49 -4.70
CA SER A 87 -23.23 -22.12 -5.24
C SER A 87 -23.07 -22.27 -6.75
#